data_AF-A0A9D8QK84-F1
#
_entry.id   AF-A0A9D8QK84-F1
#
_cell.length_a   1.000
_cell.length_b   1.000
_cell.length_c   1.000
_cell.angle_alpha   90.00
_cell.angle_beta   90.00
_cell.angle_gamma   90.00
#
_symmetry.space_group_name_H-M   'P 1'
#
loop_
_entity.id
_entity.type
_entity.pdbx_description
1 polymer ?
#
loop_
_entity_poly.entity_id
_entity_poly.type
_entity_poly.pdbx_seq_one_letter_code
_entity_poly.pdbx_strand_id
1 'polypeptide(L)' 'MAGERPAPAARLSRERQLELLRSARAIVAELQTGCDTPAVFQACKSVEMHLHWAAWLLGSVDEVLPELET' A
#
# COMPACT_ATOMS: atom_id res chain seq x y z
N MET A 1 -3.27 -26.74 -15.58
CA MET A 1 -3.35 -25.55 -16.45
C MET A 1 -2.43 -24.50 -15.88
N ALA A 2 -1.26 -24.29 -16.47
CA ALA A 2 -0.37 -23.21 -16.06
C ALA A 2 -0.95 -21.90 -16.58
N GLY A 3 -1.42 -21.04 -15.67
CA GLY A 3 -1.84 -19.70 -16.03
C GLY A 3 -0.65 -18.94 -16.59
N GLU A 4 -0.76 -18.54 -17.85
CA GLU A 4 0.24 -17.72 -18.53
C GLU A 4 0.42 -16.45 -17.71
N ARG A 5 1.61 -16.27 -17.13
CA ARG A 5 1.92 -15.01 -16.44
C ARG A 5 1.85 -13.91 -17.50
N PRO A 6 1.04 -12.86 -17.31
CA PRO A 6 0.94 -11.80 -18.29
C PRO A 6 2.34 -11.27 -18.60
N ALA A 7 2.60 -11.01 -19.88
CA ALA A 7 3.86 -10.40 -20.32
C ALA A 7 4.19 -9.21 -19.41
N PRO A 8 5.46 -9.05 -18.99
CA PRO A 8 5.81 -7.99 -18.05
C PRO A 8 5.37 -6.66 -18.65
N ALA A 9 4.38 -6.03 -18.01
CA ALA A 9 4.02 -4.67 -18.33
C ALA A 9 5.31 -3.85 -18.36
N ALA A 10 5.44 -2.93 -19.31
CA ALA A 10 6.58 -2.04 -19.40
C ALA A 10 6.97 -1.55 -18.00
N ARG A 11 8.26 -1.65 -17.64
CA ARG A 11 8.74 -1.32 -16.30
C ARG A 11 8.20 0.05 -15.90
N LEU A 12 7.41 0.09 -14.84
CA LEU A 12 6.80 1.33 -14.37
C LEU A 12 7.90 2.30 -13.92
N SER A 13 7.72 3.59 -14.21
CA SER A 13 8.58 4.63 -13.62
C SER A 13 8.43 4.62 -12.09
N ARG A 14 9.44 5.14 -11.39
CA ARG A 14 9.40 5.27 -9.92
C ARG A 14 8.20 6.09 -9.49
N GLU A 15 7.93 7.20 -10.17
CA GLU A 15 6.80 8.10 -9.91
C GLU A 15 5.48 7.35 -10.06
N ARG A 16 5.35 6.54 -11.10
CA ARG A 16 4.14 5.74 -11.33
C ARG A 16 3.96 4.66 -10.26
N GLN A 17 5.04 4.04 -9.81
CA GLN A 17 4.98 3.08 -8.70
C GLN A 17 4.51 3.77 -7.39
N LEU A 18 5.02 4.96 -7.09
CA LEU A 18 4.60 5.73 -5.91
C LEU A 18 3.13 6.18 -5.99
N GLU A 19 2.64 6.58 -7.16
CA GLU A 19 1.22 6.89 -7.37
C GLU A 19 0.31 5.69 -7.12
N LEU A 20 0.71 4.51 -7.61
CA LEU A 20 -0.05 3.28 -7.38
C LEU A 20 -0.06 2.90 -5.90
N LEU A 21 1.05 3.06 -5.19
CA LEU A 21 1.12 2.83 -3.75
C LEU A 21 0.22 3.79 -2.97
N ARG A 22 0.20 5.09 -3.32
CA ARG A 22 -0.73 6.06 -2.70
C ARG A 22 -2.19 5.69 -2.96
N SER A 23 -2.51 5.29 -4.18
CA SER A 23 -3.86 4.86 -4.56
C SER A 23 -4.28 3.61 -3.79
N ALA A 24 -3.39 2.62 -3.65
CA ALA A 24 -3.63 1.43 -2.87
C ALA A 24 -3.87 1.75 -1.38
N ARG A 25 -3.09 2.68 -0.79
CA ARG A 25 -3.30 3.12 0.60
C ARG A 25 -4.68 3.75 0.80
N ALA A 26 -5.15 4.57 -0.14
CA ALA A 26 -6.48 5.17 -0.07
C ALA A 26 -7.59 4.11 -0.06
N ILE A 27 -7.50 3.09 -0.93
CA ILE A 27 -8.46 1.98 -0.99
C ILE A 27 -8.45 1.17 0.32
N VAL A 28 -7.25 0.88 0.87
CA VAL A 28 -7.12 0.15 2.14
C VAL A 28 -7.68 0.94 3.30
N ALA A 29 -7.47 2.26 3.34
CA ALA A 29 -8.03 3.13 4.37
C ALA A 29 -9.56 3.15 4.31
N GLU A 30 -10.15 3.26 3.12
CA GLU A 30 -11.60 3.18 2.92
C GLU A 30 -12.15 1.85 3.45
N LEU A 31 -11.55 0.72 3.03
CA LEU A 31 -11.94 -0.62 3.49
C LEU A 31 -11.81 -0.76 5.00
N GLN A 32 -10.73 -0.26 5.60
CA GLN A 32 -10.50 -0.33 7.04
C GLN A 32 -11.57 0.44 7.82
N THR A 33 -11.97 1.62 7.33
CA THR A 33 -13.02 2.43 7.98
C THR A 33 -14.43 1.86 7.82
N GLY A 34 -14.70 1.14 6.73
CA GLY A 34 -16.01 0.59 6.41
C GLY A 34 -16.22 -0.88 6.82
N CYS A 35 -15.23 -1.54 7.43
CA CYS A 35 -15.33 -2.96 7.76
C CYS A 35 -15.69 -3.19 9.24
N ASP A 36 -16.69 -4.03 9.48
CA ASP A 36 -17.11 -4.43 10.83
C ASP A 36 -16.46 -5.76 11.28
N THR A 37 -15.70 -6.41 10.39
CA THR A 37 -15.07 -7.70 10.69
C THR A 37 -13.66 -7.47 11.27
N PRO A 38 -13.39 -7.87 12.53
CA PRO A 38 -12.08 -7.62 13.15
C PRO A 38 -10.90 -8.22 12.38
N ALA A 39 -11.10 -9.40 11.78
CA ALA A 39 -10.07 -10.04 10.95
C ALA A 39 -9.74 -9.23 9.69
N VAL A 40 -10.74 -8.59 9.08
CA VAL A 40 -10.54 -7.73 7.89
C VAL A 40 -9.81 -6.46 8.29
N PHE A 41 -10.16 -5.84 9.43
CA PHE A 41 -9.42 -4.69 9.96
C PHE A 41 -7.94 -5.01 10.19
N GLN A 42 -7.64 -6.15 10.81
CA GLN A 42 -6.25 -6.59 11.05
C GLN A 42 -5.50 -6.89 9.73
N ALA A 43 -6.18 -7.46 8.75
CA ALA A 43 -5.61 -7.64 7.41
C ALA A 43 -5.28 -6.29 6.75
N CYS A 44 -6.16 -5.29 6.87
CA CYS A 44 -5.92 -3.94 6.34
C CYS A 44 -4.68 -3.30 6.98
N LYS A 45 -4.50 -3.42 8.29
CA LYS A 45 -3.29 -2.95 8.99
C LYS A 45 -2.00 -3.60 8.48
N SER A 46 -2.04 -4.90 8.22
CA SER A 46 -0.91 -5.62 7.63
C SER A 46 -0.59 -5.12 6.22
N VAL A 47 -1.61 -4.88 5.39
CA VAL A 47 -1.43 -4.33 4.04
C VAL A 47 -0.86 -2.91 4.10
N GLU A 48 -1.38 -2.06 4.98
CA GLU A 48 -0.91 -0.69 5.18
C GLU A 48 0.60 -0.64 5.48
N MET A 49 1.08 -1.51 6.40
CA MET A 49 2.50 -1.63 6.72
C MET A 49 3.34 -2.02 5.50
N HIS A 50 2.91 -3.00 4.71
CA HIS A 50 3.64 -3.41 3.51
C HIS A 50 3.68 -2.31 2.43
N LEU A 51 2.58 -1.55 2.27
CA LEU A 51 2.54 -0.42 1.34
C LEU A 51 3.49 0.69 1.79
N HIS A 52 3.58 0.96 3.09
CA HIS A 52 4.55 1.89 3.65
C HIS A 52 5.99 1.44 3.34
N TRP A 53 6.33 0.17 3.58
CA TRP A 53 7.67 -0.37 3.31
C TRP A 53 8.02 -0.29 1.82
N ALA A 54 7.06 -0.61 0.93
CA ALA A 54 7.26 -0.49 -0.51
C ALA A 54 7.56 0.96 -0.92
N ALA A 55 6.85 1.94 -0.35
CA ALA A 55 7.09 3.36 -0.61
C ALA A 55 8.47 3.80 -0.07
N TRP A 56 8.84 3.36 1.13
CA TRP A 56 10.15 3.64 1.73
C TRP A 56 11.30 3.07 0.89
N LEU A 57 11.18 1.84 0.39
CA LEU A 57 12.17 1.21 -0.51
C LEU A 57 12.31 1.96 -1.84
N LEU A 58 11.27 2.67 -2.28
CA LEU A 58 11.32 3.56 -3.44
C LEU A 58 11.87 4.95 -3.08
N GLY A 59 12.29 5.19 -1.84
CA GLY A 59 12.82 6.46 -1.36
C GLY A 59 11.74 7.52 -1.14
N SER A 60 10.49 7.12 -0.89
CA SER A 60 9.48 8.03 -0.33
C SER A 60 9.76 8.17 1.17
N VAL A 61 10.25 9.33 1.57
CA VAL A 61 10.33 9.71 2.98
C VAL A 61 9.00 10.39 3.32
N ASP A 62 7.94 9.60 3.46
CA ASP A 62 6.76 10.10 4.15
C ASP A 62 7.11 10.11 5.65
N GLU A 63 6.84 11.24 6.32
CA GLU A 63 6.97 11.35 7.77
C GLU A 63 6.22 10.20 8.44
N VAL A 64 6.93 9.45 9.27
CA VAL A 64 6.35 8.49 10.20
C VAL A 64 5.43 9.31 11.11
N LEU A 65 4.12 9.08 10.99
CA LEU A 65 3.00 9.54 11.83
C LEU A 65 3.31 10.61 12.90
N PRO A 66 2.63 11.78 12.89
CA PRO A 66 2.81 12.89 13.84
C PRO A 66 2.16 12.61 15.21
N GLU A 67 2.33 11.41 15.76
CA GLU A 67 1.86 11.04 17.11
C GLU A 67 2.99 11.06 18.16
N LEU A 68 4.19 11.51 17.77
CA LEU A 68 5.37 11.66 18.66
C LEU A 68 5.84 13.10 18.83
N GLU A 69 5.19 14.07 18.21
CA GLU A 69 5.38 15.48 18.57
C GLU A 69 4.44 15.79 19.73
N THR A 70 5.06 16.05 20.88
CA THR A 70 4.45 16.18 22.20
C THR A 70 3.74 17.52 22.37
#